data_AF-A0A2N2EH75-F1
#
_entry.id   AF-A0A2N2EH75-F1
#
_cell.length_a   1.000
_cell.length_b   1.000
_cell.length_c   1.000
_cell.angle_alpha   90.00
_cell.angle_beta   90.00
_cell.angle_gamma   90.00
#
_symmetry.space_group_name_H-M   'P 1'
#
loop_
_entity.id
_entity.type
_entity.pdbx_description
1 polymer ?
#
loop_
_entity_poly.entity_id
_entity_poly.type
_entity_poly.pdbx_seq_one_letter_code
_entity_poly.pdbx_strand_id
1 'polypeptide(L)'
;MDINKQDIVEEIPIPPDPLKKNKGENKAPRKNKGKRFALIGLGIIVGAFLLSTLYLFMNTFEINYEPKTVAQFWVENKVTDQFITKGNEAEMSLPDNVVNTELMVLFKKAQLPNYYKIDNVGVDYSQKRIHINGSLYGIKLPISMSIDPHLEGDKIFIELDNIMIGKGEIKLKEANSNKLKSFLFKNSLPIMIDTKTLFASQALTMKGLEWSKDGLDVVTQINDKLLIDELKKVKNNTNPEILNRFENSEVEEERLAAKYVIKVEELTEQEIESLVHDILSESKILNNILLISEQPTAKGLFEKYGTHFKNTTQALILEKRIELMGSILSAYRDSLFEKLNNNYFPLEAKHINKGQLYSVTNHSYFTVEAICKEQNVNIPEATLKRLAFYYDKTNQILLISYKLDEETYLIINEDQEATISKEAYLKNNEFEDTGRVSHVKDRETWDSIEKEVKSYFQAEEIYVRYMKADDKYAFVVASPKYNYQTFKTIAFEKVDGAWVMLDGDIQSITDFNKKYPTFNLETATMEIEKVTIYNLSKDMYAVILEDLVNKGVIEANNNFTIEYCSYGNVYIDFKLSNGKEYVYKVYSMYLQAVYDKETAEKTLEDLPEILTLQEAPSK
;
A
#
# COMPACT_ATOMS: atom_id res chain seq x y z
N MET A 1 -26.98 -39.77 67.57
CA MET A 1 -27.60 -38.72 66.74
C MET A 1 -28.94 -39.25 66.26
N ASP A 2 -29.82 -39.64 67.17
CA ASP A 2 -30.65 -38.80 68.06
C ASP A 2 -31.73 -38.05 67.28
N ILE A 3 -32.92 -38.66 67.12
CA ILE A 3 -34.16 -38.47 67.94
C ILE A 3 -35.03 -37.39 67.25
N ASN A 4 -36.31 -37.54 66.87
CA ASN A 4 -37.46 -38.35 67.32
C ASN A 4 -38.47 -38.47 66.15
N LYS A 5 -39.06 -39.63 65.80
CA LYS A 5 -40.29 -40.28 66.36
C LYS A 5 -41.47 -39.30 66.58
N GLN A 6 -42.67 -39.56 66.08
CA GLN A 6 -43.50 -40.74 66.40
C GLN A 6 -44.42 -41.21 65.26
N ASP A 7 -44.47 -42.53 65.10
CA ASP A 7 -45.62 -43.32 64.66
C ASP A 7 -46.75 -43.28 65.70
N ILE A 8 -48.01 -43.41 65.25
CA ILE A 8 -49.04 -44.27 65.89
C ILE A 8 -49.95 -44.89 64.79
N VAL A 9 -50.26 -46.17 64.99
CA VAL A 9 -50.98 -47.15 64.18
C VAL A 9 -52.45 -47.31 64.66
N GLU A 10 -53.34 -47.69 63.73
CA GLU A 10 -54.68 -48.35 63.85
C GLU A 10 -55.81 -47.60 64.61
N GLU A 11 -57.11 -47.76 64.35
CA GLU A 11 -57.92 -48.88 63.82
C GLU A 11 -59.30 -48.36 63.33
N ILE A 12 -59.99 -49.16 62.52
CA ILE A 12 -61.37 -49.03 61.97
C ILE A 12 -62.42 -48.90 63.10
N PRO A 13 -63.51 -48.08 63.02
CA PRO A 13 -64.78 -48.57 62.45
C PRO A 13 -65.80 -47.57 61.84
N ILE A 14 -66.54 -48.13 60.87
CA ILE A 14 -67.95 -47.94 60.45
C ILE A 14 -68.83 -47.28 61.55
N PRO A 15 -69.69 -46.25 61.28
CA PRO A 15 -71.09 -46.42 60.81
C PRO A 15 -71.72 -45.15 60.15
N PRO A 16 -73.06 -44.95 60.04
CA PRO A 16 -74.13 -45.78 59.49
C PRO A 16 -74.98 -45.06 58.39
N ASP A 17 -75.87 -45.86 57.81
CA ASP A 17 -77.03 -45.50 56.97
C ASP A 17 -77.96 -44.37 57.49
N PRO A 18 -78.63 -43.61 56.60
CA PRO A 18 -79.52 -42.52 56.98
C PRO A 18 -81.01 -42.90 56.91
N LEU A 19 -81.70 -42.92 58.06
CA LEU A 19 -83.17 -43.00 58.12
C LEU A 19 -83.76 -42.14 59.27
N LYS A 20 -84.26 -40.94 58.95
CA LYS A 20 -85.70 -40.52 59.07
C LYS A 20 -85.93 -39.00 59.28
N LYS A 21 -86.59 -38.41 58.26
CA LYS A 21 -87.80 -37.54 58.26
C LYS A 21 -87.99 -36.40 59.29
N ASN A 22 -88.18 -35.19 58.76
CA ASN A 22 -89.43 -34.36 58.70
C ASN A 22 -89.06 -32.95 58.18
N LYS A 23 -89.85 -32.14 57.45
CA LYS A 23 -91.21 -32.16 56.87
C LYS A 23 -91.32 -30.95 55.90
N GLY A 24 -91.98 -31.13 54.73
CA GLY A 24 -92.65 -30.09 53.90
C GLY A 24 -91.73 -29.05 53.22
N GLU A 25 -91.80 -28.72 51.94
CA GLU A 25 -92.92 -28.72 50.99
C GLU A 25 -92.42 -28.87 49.54
N ASN A 26 -93.33 -29.40 48.72
CA ASN A 26 -93.29 -29.63 47.28
C ASN A 26 -92.53 -28.62 46.39
N LYS A 27 -91.72 -29.14 45.44
CA LYS A 27 -91.80 -28.81 43.99
C LYS A 27 -90.95 -29.78 43.15
N ALA A 28 -91.61 -30.46 42.21
CA ALA A 28 -91.05 -31.44 41.28
C ALA A 28 -90.08 -30.80 40.23
N PRO A 29 -89.16 -31.58 39.63
CA PRO A 29 -88.07 -31.06 38.80
C PRO A 29 -88.53 -30.71 37.38
N ARG A 30 -88.24 -29.47 36.94
CA ARG A 30 -88.39 -29.05 35.54
C ARG A 30 -87.34 -29.75 34.67
N LYS A 31 -87.81 -30.48 33.65
CA LYS A 31 -86.99 -31.14 32.60
C LYS A 31 -85.99 -30.17 31.95
N ASN A 32 -84.73 -30.61 31.90
CA ASN A 32 -83.51 -30.04 31.30
C ASN A 32 -83.58 -29.75 29.77
N LYS A 33 -84.60 -29.06 29.26
CA LYS A 33 -84.66 -28.69 27.83
C LYS A 33 -83.67 -27.56 27.46
N GLY A 34 -83.42 -26.62 28.38
CA GLY A 34 -82.50 -25.48 28.15
C GLY A 34 -81.03 -25.89 27.95
N LYS A 35 -80.55 -26.92 28.66
CA LYS A 35 -79.17 -27.42 28.51
C LYS A 35 -78.91 -28.05 27.15
N ARG A 36 -79.90 -28.74 26.54
CA ARG A 36 -79.76 -29.35 25.21
C ARG A 36 -79.77 -28.30 24.08
N PHE A 37 -80.61 -27.27 24.17
CA PHE A 37 -80.58 -26.17 23.19
C PHE A 37 -79.31 -25.32 23.31
N ALA A 38 -78.82 -25.09 24.54
CA ALA A 38 -77.53 -24.44 24.75
C ALA A 38 -76.36 -25.29 24.23
N LEU A 39 -76.37 -26.62 24.42
CA LEU A 39 -75.34 -27.52 23.88
C LEU A 39 -75.37 -27.63 22.35
N ILE A 40 -76.56 -27.66 21.74
CA ILE A 40 -76.72 -27.67 20.27
C ILE A 40 -76.30 -26.31 19.69
N GLY A 41 -76.71 -25.20 20.32
CA GLY A 41 -76.27 -23.86 19.91
C GLY A 41 -74.75 -23.68 20.07
N LEU A 42 -74.17 -24.15 21.17
CA LEU A 42 -72.72 -24.17 21.38
C LEU A 42 -72.03 -25.07 20.35
N GLY A 43 -72.59 -26.23 20.03
CA GLY A 43 -72.06 -27.15 19.01
C GLY A 43 -72.10 -26.56 17.59
N ILE A 44 -73.15 -25.82 17.24
CA ILE A 44 -73.24 -25.09 15.96
C ILE A 44 -72.23 -23.95 15.93
N ILE A 45 -72.08 -23.18 17.01
CA ILE A 45 -71.10 -22.09 17.09
C ILE A 45 -69.67 -22.64 17.03
N VAL A 46 -69.36 -23.68 17.79
CA VAL A 46 -68.05 -24.35 17.79
C VAL A 46 -67.79 -25.01 16.44
N GLY A 47 -68.78 -25.66 15.83
CA GLY A 47 -68.67 -26.24 14.49
C GLY A 47 -68.44 -25.19 13.42
N ALA A 48 -69.18 -24.08 13.44
CA ALA A 48 -68.97 -22.96 12.52
C ALA A 48 -67.59 -22.31 12.74
N PHE A 49 -67.15 -22.17 13.99
CA PHE A 49 -65.81 -21.68 14.32
C PHE A 49 -64.72 -22.61 13.80
N LEU A 50 -64.85 -23.93 14.00
CA LEU A 50 -63.91 -24.94 13.49
C LEU A 50 -63.89 -25.00 11.95
N LEU A 51 -65.04 -24.88 11.29
CA LEU A 51 -65.13 -24.77 9.84
C LEU A 51 -64.48 -23.49 9.33
N SER A 52 -64.65 -22.37 10.04
CA SER A 52 -64.03 -21.08 9.70
C SER A 52 -62.50 -21.13 9.85
N THR A 53 -62.00 -21.74 10.93
CA THR A 53 -60.56 -21.91 11.13
C THR A 53 -59.95 -22.93 10.16
N LEU A 54 -60.65 -24.02 9.84
CA LEU A 54 -60.24 -24.98 8.82
C LEU A 54 -60.21 -24.33 7.42
N TYR A 55 -61.22 -23.52 7.09
CA TYR A 55 -61.25 -22.73 5.85
C TYR A 55 -60.05 -21.79 5.78
N LEU A 56 -59.76 -21.02 6.83
CA LEU A 56 -58.59 -20.14 6.87
C LEU A 56 -57.26 -20.91 6.78
N PHE A 57 -57.19 -22.12 7.34
CA PHE A 57 -56.00 -22.96 7.27
C PHE A 57 -55.74 -23.51 5.86
N MET A 58 -56.80 -23.84 5.11
CA MET A 58 -56.70 -24.30 3.71
C MET A 58 -56.56 -23.16 2.70
N ASN A 59 -56.81 -21.91 3.11
CA ASN A 59 -56.89 -20.75 2.22
C ASN A 59 -55.68 -19.79 2.38
N THR A 60 -54.51 -20.33 2.74
CA THR A 60 -53.23 -19.60 2.77
C THR A 60 -52.65 -19.39 1.38
N PHE A 61 -51.84 -18.36 1.21
CA PHE A 61 -51.16 -18.06 -0.05
C PHE A 61 -49.92 -18.96 -0.22
N GLU A 62 -49.70 -19.47 -1.44
CA GLU A 62 -48.46 -20.15 -1.81
C GLU A 62 -47.41 -19.08 -2.12
N ILE A 63 -46.36 -19.02 -1.28
CA ILE A 63 -45.31 -18.01 -1.39
C ILE A 63 -43.97 -18.76 -1.45
N ASN A 64 -43.28 -18.68 -2.59
CA ASN A 64 -41.91 -19.14 -2.72
C ASN A 64 -40.99 -18.14 -2.02
N TYR A 65 -40.33 -18.59 -0.94
CA TYR A 65 -39.45 -17.77 -0.13
C TYR A 65 -38.05 -18.38 -0.13
N GLU A 66 -37.21 -17.92 -1.04
CA GLU A 66 -35.76 -18.12 -0.97
C GLU A 66 -35.15 -16.84 -0.39
N PRO A 67 -34.77 -16.83 0.90
CA PRO A 67 -34.33 -15.62 1.57
C PRO A 67 -33.03 -15.12 0.94
N LYS A 68 -33.14 -13.99 0.25
CA LYS A 68 -32.01 -13.29 -0.36
C LYS A 68 -32.21 -11.80 -0.12
N THR A 69 -31.32 -11.17 0.65
CA THR A 69 -31.39 -9.72 0.83
C THR A 69 -30.99 -9.00 -0.45
N VAL A 70 -31.41 -7.76 -0.58
CA VAL A 70 -31.00 -6.90 -1.70
C VAL A 70 -29.47 -6.82 -1.77
N ALA A 71 -28.79 -6.58 -0.63
CA ALA A 71 -27.33 -6.55 -0.55
C ALA A 71 -26.64 -7.84 -1.05
N GLN A 72 -27.16 -9.02 -0.70
CA GLN A 72 -26.63 -10.31 -1.18
C GLN A 72 -26.87 -10.51 -2.67
N PHE A 73 -28.05 -10.11 -3.15
CA PHE A 73 -28.38 -10.14 -4.58
C PHE A 73 -27.39 -9.35 -5.42
N TRP A 74 -26.98 -8.16 -4.97
CA TRP A 74 -26.01 -7.32 -5.67
C TRP A 74 -24.61 -7.92 -5.75
N VAL A 75 -24.13 -8.52 -4.67
CA VAL A 75 -22.80 -9.14 -4.62
C VAL A 75 -22.72 -10.36 -5.54
N GLU A 76 -23.77 -11.18 -5.55
CA GLU A 76 -23.79 -12.44 -6.29
C GLU A 76 -24.02 -12.26 -7.80
N ASN A 77 -24.87 -11.32 -8.21
CA ASN A 77 -25.28 -11.18 -9.61
C ASN A 77 -24.45 -10.20 -10.43
N LYS A 78 -23.42 -9.56 -9.84
CA LYS A 78 -22.61 -8.51 -10.50
C LYS A 78 -23.51 -7.47 -11.18
N VAL A 79 -24.03 -6.56 -10.35
CA VAL A 79 -24.83 -5.35 -10.62
C VAL A 79 -24.90 -4.87 -12.11
N THR A 80 -23.80 -4.83 -12.87
CA THR A 80 -23.74 -4.46 -14.29
C THR A 80 -24.54 -5.29 -15.26
N ASP A 81 -24.56 -6.62 -15.11
CA ASP A 81 -25.05 -7.51 -16.18
C ASP A 81 -26.58 -7.44 -16.31
N GLN A 82 -27.24 -6.72 -15.40
CA GLN A 82 -28.68 -6.57 -15.27
C GLN A 82 -29.16 -5.12 -15.45
N PHE A 83 -28.25 -4.14 -15.55
CA PHE A 83 -28.66 -2.77 -15.80
C PHE A 83 -28.95 -2.55 -17.28
N ILE A 84 -30.15 -2.07 -17.57
CA ILE A 84 -30.43 -1.44 -18.85
C ILE A 84 -30.01 0.02 -18.69
N THR A 85 -28.91 0.40 -19.34
CA THR A 85 -28.49 1.80 -19.38
C THR A 85 -29.38 2.58 -20.34
N LYS A 86 -30.02 3.62 -19.83
CA LYS A 86 -30.82 4.58 -20.62
C LYS A 86 -30.27 5.98 -20.37
N GLY A 87 -29.29 6.38 -21.18
CA GLY A 87 -28.60 7.66 -21.01
C GLY A 87 -27.76 7.68 -19.74
N ASN A 88 -28.17 8.47 -18.75
CA ASN A 88 -27.47 8.67 -17.46
C ASN A 88 -28.10 7.89 -16.31
N GLU A 89 -29.09 7.05 -16.62
CA GLU A 89 -29.83 6.25 -15.66
C GLU A 89 -29.54 4.77 -15.89
N ALA A 90 -29.52 4.05 -14.78
CA ALA A 90 -29.39 2.61 -14.74
C ALA A 90 -30.67 2.04 -14.11
N GLU A 91 -31.43 1.31 -14.92
CA GLU A 91 -32.69 0.68 -14.53
C GLU A 91 -32.45 -0.79 -14.19
N MET A 92 -33.03 -1.26 -13.07
CA MET A 92 -32.96 -2.66 -12.68
C MET A 92 -34.26 -3.15 -12.04
N SER A 93 -34.71 -4.32 -12.47
CA SER A 93 -35.82 -5.05 -11.84
C SER A 93 -35.35 -5.84 -10.62
N LEU A 94 -35.91 -5.56 -9.45
CA LEU A 94 -35.71 -6.41 -8.27
C LEU A 94 -36.61 -7.65 -8.36
N PRO A 95 -36.07 -8.87 -8.23
CA PRO A 95 -36.89 -10.07 -8.25
C PRO A 95 -37.72 -10.20 -6.97
N ASP A 96 -38.81 -10.94 -7.11
CA ASP A 96 -39.87 -11.14 -6.12
C ASP A 96 -39.31 -11.61 -4.78
N ASN A 97 -38.41 -12.60 -4.83
CA ASN A 97 -37.80 -13.20 -3.64
C ASN A 97 -36.99 -12.19 -2.82
N VAL A 98 -36.33 -11.24 -3.48
CA VAL A 98 -35.54 -10.18 -2.85
C VAL A 98 -36.45 -9.15 -2.18
N VAL A 99 -37.47 -8.67 -2.89
CA VAL A 99 -38.46 -7.72 -2.34
C VAL A 99 -39.20 -8.35 -1.16
N ASN A 100 -39.63 -9.61 -1.29
CA ASN A 100 -40.30 -10.36 -0.22
C ASN A 100 -39.42 -10.50 1.03
N THR A 101 -38.11 -10.73 0.84
CA THR A 101 -37.16 -10.84 1.95
C THR A 101 -37.04 -9.52 2.72
N GLU A 102 -36.88 -8.40 2.03
CA GLU A 102 -36.79 -7.08 2.68
C GLU A 102 -38.07 -6.71 3.42
N LEU A 103 -39.23 -6.93 2.79
CA LEU A 103 -40.53 -6.73 3.43
C LEU A 103 -40.64 -7.56 4.71
N MET A 104 -40.24 -8.83 4.68
CA MET A 104 -40.27 -9.70 5.85
C MET A 104 -39.33 -9.23 6.97
N VAL A 105 -38.14 -8.74 6.63
CA VAL A 105 -37.20 -8.14 7.61
C VAL A 105 -37.83 -6.91 8.26
N LEU A 106 -38.49 -6.06 7.48
CA LEU A 106 -39.14 -4.84 7.96
C LEU A 106 -40.33 -5.15 8.86
N PHE A 107 -41.17 -6.11 8.48
CA PHE A 107 -42.29 -6.55 9.32
C PHE A 107 -41.83 -7.16 10.65
N LYS A 108 -40.68 -7.85 10.69
CA LYS A 108 -40.08 -8.33 11.95
C LYS A 108 -39.56 -7.20 12.83
N LYS A 109 -39.06 -6.11 12.23
CA LYS A 109 -38.57 -4.92 12.95
C LYS A 109 -39.69 -4.00 13.40
N ALA A 110 -40.77 -3.92 12.62
CA ALA A 110 -41.98 -3.22 12.99
C ALA A 110 -42.55 -3.87 14.25
N GLN A 111 -42.74 -3.11 15.32
CA GLN A 111 -43.30 -3.59 16.59
C GLN A 111 -44.77 -3.98 16.42
N LEU A 112 -45.01 -5.11 15.76
CA LEU A 112 -46.35 -5.66 15.57
C LEU A 112 -46.98 -5.96 16.93
N PRO A 113 -48.32 -5.85 17.06
CA PRO A 113 -48.98 -6.22 18.29
C PRO A 113 -48.68 -7.68 18.67
N ASN A 114 -48.47 -7.96 19.96
CA ASN A 114 -48.10 -9.29 20.48
C ASN A 114 -49.04 -10.44 20.06
N TYR A 115 -50.22 -10.13 19.55
CA TYR A 115 -51.23 -11.10 19.12
C TYR A 115 -51.17 -11.46 17.64
N TYR A 116 -50.54 -10.67 16.77
CA TYR A 116 -50.45 -10.96 15.34
C TYR A 116 -49.01 -11.22 14.94
N LYS A 117 -48.74 -12.42 14.45
CA LYS A 117 -47.42 -12.84 13.96
C LYS A 117 -47.50 -13.03 12.45
N ILE A 118 -46.57 -12.43 11.71
CA ILE A 118 -46.40 -12.68 10.28
C ILE A 118 -45.47 -13.87 10.10
N ASP A 119 -45.90 -14.87 9.32
CA ASP A 119 -45.13 -16.08 9.04
C ASP A 119 -44.34 -15.92 7.72
N ASN A 120 -44.98 -15.41 6.67
CA ASN A 120 -44.33 -15.02 5.41
C ASN A 120 -45.14 -13.97 4.63
N VAL A 121 -44.47 -13.37 3.64
CA VAL A 121 -44.99 -12.28 2.81
C VAL A 121 -44.58 -12.52 1.35
N GLY A 122 -45.50 -12.28 0.43
CA GLY A 122 -45.29 -12.40 -1.02
C GLY A 122 -45.97 -11.25 -1.76
N VAL A 123 -45.27 -10.63 -2.71
CA VAL A 123 -45.82 -9.60 -3.59
C VAL A 123 -46.33 -10.24 -4.88
N ASP A 124 -47.53 -9.85 -5.31
CA ASP A 124 -48.08 -10.10 -6.64
C ASP A 124 -47.99 -8.81 -7.46
N TYR A 125 -46.99 -8.77 -8.35
CA TYR A 125 -46.74 -7.64 -9.25
C TYR A 125 -47.88 -7.43 -10.25
N SER A 126 -48.47 -8.51 -10.77
CA SER A 126 -49.53 -8.41 -11.76
C SER A 126 -50.81 -7.74 -11.21
N GLN A 127 -51.09 -7.94 -9.92
CA GLN A 127 -52.29 -7.44 -9.26
C GLN A 127 -52.06 -6.20 -8.39
N LYS A 128 -50.82 -5.75 -8.23
CA LYS A 128 -50.43 -4.69 -7.28
C LYS A 128 -50.89 -5.01 -5.86
N ARG A 129 -50.56 -6.23 -5.41
CA ARG A 129 -50.98 -6.72 -4.09
C ARG A 129 -49.84 -7.34 -3.30
N ILE A 130 -49.99 -7.27 -1.99
CA ILE A 130 -49.17 -8.01 -1.03
C ILE A 130 -50.04 -9.08 -0.36
N HIS A 131 -49.51 -10.29 -0.28
CA HIS A 131 -50.10 -11.44 0.38
C HIS A 131 -49.30 -11.73 1.64
N ILE A 132 -49.98 -11.75 2.78
CA ILE A 132 -49.37 -11.96 4.10
C ILE A 132 -50.04 -13.18 4.71
N ASN A 133 -49.29 -14.25 4.94
CA ASN A 133 -49.74 -15.31 5.83
C ASN A 133 -49.29 -14.96 7.24
N GLY A 134 -50.24 -14.70 8.13
CA GLY A 134 -49.97 -14.49 9.55
C GLY A 134 -50.89 -15.31 10.43
N SER A 135 -50.66 -15.23 11.75
CA SER A 135 -51.46 -15.88 12.77
C SER A 135 -51.87 -14.88 13.86
N LEU A 136 -53.17 -14.80 14.11
CA LEU A 136 -53.77 -14.01 15.18
C LEU A 136 -54.09 -14.94 16.36
N TYR A 137 -53.41 -14.79 17.50
CA TYR A 137 -53.51 -15.69 18.65
C TYR A 137 -53.33 -17.18 18.28
N GLY A 138 -52.44 -17.48 17.32
CA GLY A 138 -52.20 -18.84 16.82
C GLY A 138 -53.19 -19.34 15.76
N ILE A 139 -54.23 -18.58 15.43
CA ILE A 139 -55.16 -18.89 14.33
C ILE A 139 -54.63 -18.27 13.04
N LYS A 140 -54.44 -19.06 11.99
CA LYS A 140 -54.04 -18.55 10.67
C LYS A 140 -55.04 -17.53 10.14
N LEU A 141 -54.54 -16.36 9.80
CA LEU A 141 -55.28 -15.26 9.17
C LEU A 141 -54.47 -14.77 7.96
N PRO A 142 -54.58 -15.46 6.82
CA PRO A 142 -54.05 -14.97 5.55
C PRO A 142 -54.80 -13.71 5.12
N ILE A 143 -54.06 -12.67 4.76
CA ILE A 143 -54.62 -11.39 4.28
C ILE A 143 -53.96 -10.97 2.96
N SER A 144 -54.72 -10.29 2.13
CA SER A 144 -54.22 -9.60 0.94
C SER A 144 -54.52 -8.11 1.05
N MET A 145 -53.58 -7.27 0.62
CA MET A 145 -53.73 -5.81 0.64
C MET A 145 -53.24 -5.25 -0.71
N SER A 146 -53.85 -4.15 -1.15
CA SER A 146 -53.26 -3.32 -2.21
C SER A 146 -51.95 -2.72 -1.71
N ILE A 147 -50.94 -2.66 -2.57
CA ILE A 147 -49.62 -2.09 -2.28
C ILE A 147 -49.36 -0.92 -3.24
N ASP A 148 -48.93 0.21 -2.68
CA ASP A 148 -48.53 1.39 -3.45
C ASP A 148 -47.19 1.92 -2.93
N PRO A 149 -46.08 1.56 -3.59
CA PRO A 149 -44.78 2.06 -3.21
C PRO A 149 -44.46 3.38 -3.92
N HIS A 150 -43.96 4.36 -3.18
CA HIS A 150 -43.50 5.63 -3.73
C HIS A 150 -42.19 6.09 -3.08
N LEU A 151 -41.44 6.90 -3.81
CA LEU A 151 -40.16 7.46 -3.36
C LEU A 151 -40.37 8.87 -2.79
N GLU A 152 -39.88 9.12 -1.57
CA GLU A 152 -39.81 10.45 -0.98
C GLU A 152 -38.40 10.67 -0.40
N GLY A 153 -37.56 11.39 -1.14
CA GLY A 153 -36.14 11.56 -0.82
C GLY A 153 -35.39 10.23 -0.88
N ASP A 154 -34.56 9.94 0.13
CA ASP A 154 -33.78 8.70 0.24
C ASP A 154 -34.60 7.50 0.75
N LYS A 155 -35.93 7.56 0.71
CA LYS A 155 -36.81 6.58 1.36
C LYS A 155 -37.91 6.09 0.43
N ILE A 156 -38.10 4.78 0.41
CA ILE A 156 -39.26 4.15 -0.22
C ILE A 156 -40.34 3.97 0.85
N PHE A 157 -41.50 4.56 0.62
CA PHE A 157 -42.68 4.38 1.42
C PHE A 157 -43.58 3.35 0.75
N ILE A 158 -44.00 2.34 1.51
CA ILE A 158 -44.91 1.30 1.05
C ILE A 158 -46.21 1.47 1.81
N GLU A 159 -47.22 1.97 1.11
CA GLU A 159 -48.57 2.11 1.62
C GLU A 159 -49.36 0.84 1.34
N LEU A 160 -50.09 0.35 2.34
CA LEU A 160 -50.90 -0.86 2.24
C LEU A 160 -52.36 -0.54 2.54
N ASP A 161 -53.28 -0.85 1.63
CA ASP A 161 -54.71 -0.56 1.78
C ASP A 161 -55.61 -1.72 1.34
N ASN A 162 -56.93 -1.57 1.51
CA ASN A 162 -57.95 -2.54 1.07
C ASN A 162 -57.71 -3.98 1.54
N ILE A 163 -57.74 -4.20 2.86
CA ILE A 163 -57.49 -5.54 3.41
C ILE A 163 -58.61 -6.52 3.03
N MET A 164 -58.21 -7.67 2.50
CA MET A 164 -59.05 -8.81 2.13
C MET A 164 -58.56 -10.06 2.87
N ILE A 165 -59.48 -11.00 3.14
CA ILE A 165 -59.18 -12.18 3.94
C ILE A 165 -59.18 -13.45 3.07
N GLY A 166 -58.11 -14.25 3.20
CA GLY A 166 -57.91 -15.53 2.54
C GLY A 166 -57.54 -15.45 1.06
N LYS A 167 -57.09 -16.58 0.49
CA LYS A 167 -56.80 -16.74 -0.96
C LYS A 167 -58.02 -16.47 -1.86
N GLY A 168 -59.23 -16.57 -1.32
CA GLY A 168 -60.46 -16.14 -2.00
C GLY A 168 -60.74 -14.64 -1.96
N GLU A 169 -59.85 -13.84 -1.35
CA GLU A 169 -59.86 -12.37 -1.33
C GLU A 169 -61.20 -11.76 -0.93
N ILE A 170 -61.74 -12.21 0.21
CA ILE A 170 -63.04 -11.76 0.68
C ILE A 170 -62.96 -10.26 1.00
N LYS A 171 -63.64 -9.44 0.20
CA LYS A 171 -63.71 -7.99 0.37
C LYS A 171 -64.47 -7.63 1.65
N LEU A 172 -63.84 -6.79 2.46
CA LEU A 172 -64.48 -6.20 3.63
C LEU A 172 -65.08 -4.84 3.26
N LYS A 173 -66.14 -4.44 3.98
CA LYS A 173 -66.58 -3.04 3.95
C LYS A 173 -65.44 -2.15 4.44
N GLU A 174 -65.27 -0.99 3.84
CA GLU A 174 -64.16 -0.06 4.09
C GLU A 174 -63.93 0.23 5.59
N ALA A 175 -64.99 0.53 6.34
CA ALA A 175 -64.91 0.76 7.79
C ALA A 175 -64.38 -0.47 8.57
N ASN A 176 -64.68 -1.69 8.12
CA ASN A 176 -64.18 -2.92 8.74
C ASN A 176 -62.76 -3.25 8.29
N SER A 177 -62.44 -2.95 7.03
CA SER A 177 -61.08 -3.03 6.49
C SER A 177 -60.12 -2.15 7.30
N ASN A 178 -60.48 -0.88 7.50
CA ASN A 178 -59.64 0.08 8.21
C ASN A 178 -59.49 -0.30 9.70
N LYS A 179 -60.58 -0.75 10.35
CA LYS A 179 -60.50 -1.26 11.73
C LYS A 179 -59.58 -2.47 11.85
N LEU A 180 -59.66 -3.43 10.92
CA LEU A 180 -58.80 -4.60 10.93
C LEU A 180 -57.35 -4.23 10.64
N LYS A 181 -57.09 -3.35 9.67
CA LYS A 181 -55.75 -2.80 9.38
C LYS A 181 -55.15 -2.12 10.62
N SER A 182 -55.87 -1.20 11.24
CA SER A 182 -55.42 -0.53 12.47
C SER A 182 -55.24 -1.49 13.64
N PHE A 183 -56.03 -2.55 13.71
CA PHE A 183 -55.87 -3.58 14.73
C PHE A 183 -54.60 -4.43 14.49
N LEU A 184 -54.37 -4.90 13.27
CA LEU A 184 -53.25 -5.78 12.96
C LEU A 184 -51.89 -5.05 12.91
N PHE A 185 -51.87 -3.82 12.42
CA PHE A 185 -50.63 -3.09 12.16
C PHE A 185 -50.45 -1.84 13.01
N LYS A 186 -51.46 -1.37 13.74
CA LYS A 186 -51.42 -0.18 14.60
C LYS A 186 -50.79 1.05 13.91
N ASN A 187 -49.50 1.32 14.17
CA ASN A 187 -48.71 2.44 13.63
C ASN A 187 -47.52 1.98 12.77
N SER A 188 -47.45 0.70 12.42
CA SER A 188 -46.36 0.09 11.65
C SER A 188 -46.43 0.37 10.14
N LEU A 189 -47.46 1.10 9.70
CA LEU A 189 -47.67 1.51 8.32
C LEU A 189 -47.68 3.05 8.22
N PRO A 190 -47.14 3.65 7.15
CA PRO A 190 -46.50 2.99 6.00
C PRO A 190 -45.15 2.34 6.36
N ILE A 191 -44.75 1.32 5.60
CA ILE A 191 -43.43 0.70 5.77
C ILE A 191 -42.41 1.59 5.08
N MET A 192 -41.31 1.89 5.75
CA MET A 192 -40.26 2.76 5.25
C MET A 192 -38.99 1.94 5.00
N ILE A 193 -38.44 2.02 3.79
CA ILE A 193 -37.16 1.44 3.41
C ILE A 193 -36.17 2.56 3.13
N ASP A 194 -35.01 2.53 3.79
CA ASP A 194 -33.91 3.44 3.47
C ASP A 194 -33.22 2.95 2.19
N THR A 195 -33.24 3.76 1.14
CA THR A 195 -32.61 3.43 -0.15
C THR A 195 -31.11 3.15 -0.02
N LYS A 196 -30.43 3.71 0.99
CA LYS A 196 -29.01 3.44 1.28
C LYS A 196 -28.76 2.01 1.73
N THR A 197 -29.78 1.32 2.23
CA THR A 197 -29.68 -0.09 2.59
C THR A 197 -29.87 -1.01 1.40
N LEU A 198 -30.37 -0.48 0.28
CA LEU A 198 -30.54 -1.22 -0.96
C LEU A 198 -29.21 -1.37 -1.68
N PHE A 199 -28.36 -0.35 -1.75
CA PHE A 199 -27.10 -0.43 -2.48
C PHE A 199 -25.91 -0.64 -1.55
N ALA A 200 -25.01 -1.57 -1.90
CA ALA A 200 -23.74 -1.73 -1.19
C ALA A 200 -22.81 -0.53 -1.39
N SER A 201 -22.97 0.21 -2.49
CA SER A 201 -22.16 1.39 -2.82
C SER A 201 -22.96 2.68 -2.75
N GLN A 202 -22.34 3.70 -2.17
CA GLN A 202 -22.85 5.06 -2.11
C GLN A 202 -22.72 5.81 -3.46
N ALA A 203 -22.06 5.19 -4.44
CA ALA A 203 -21.90 5.72 -5.79
C ALA A 203 -23.23 5.81 -6.55
N LEU A 204 -24.23 5.02 -6.15
CA LEU A 204 -25.56 5.02 -6.75
C LEU A 204 -26.57 5.67 -5.82
N THR A 205 -27.47 6.43 -6.42
CA THR A 205 -28.65 6.99 -5.75
C THR A 205 -29.90 6.56 -6.50
N MET A 206 -30.96 6.27 -5.75
CA MET A 206 -32.24 5.94 -6.35
C MET A 206 -32.93 7.21 -6.81
N LYS A 207 -33.36 7.23 -8.06
CA LYS A 207 -34.07 8.35 -8.69
C LYS A 207 -35.56 8.06 -8.83
N GLY A 208 -35.91 6.80 -9.06
CA GLY A 208 -37.28 6.43 -9.36
C GLY A 208 -37.60 4.98 -9.01
N LEU A 209 -38.89 4.72 -8.95
CA LEU A 209 -39.48 3.41 -8.75
C LEU A 209 -40.62 3.26 -9.74
N GLU A 210 -40.58 2.21 -10.55
CA GLU A 210 -41.63 1.89 -11.51
C GLU A 210 -42.15 0.48 -11.25
N TRP A 211 -43.47 0.31 -11.36
CA TRP A 211 -44.12 -0.98 -11.15
C TRP A 211 -44.36 -1.65 -12.48
N SER A 212 -43.75 -2.82 -12.70
CA SER A 212 -43.99 -3.64 -13.88
C SER A 212 -44.77 -4.91 -13.55
N LYS A 213 -45.10 -5.71 -14.58
CA LYS A 213 -45.81 -6.97 -14.38
C LYS A 213 -44.92 -8.05 -13.79
N ASP A 214 -43.62 -7.92 -14.01
CA ASP A 214 -42.62 -8.94 -13.72
C ASP A 214 -41.76 -8.57 -12.50
N GLY A 215 -41.86 -7.35 -11.98
CA GLY A 215 -41.10 -6.93 -10.81
C GLY A 215 -41.30 -5.47 -10.39
N LEU A 216 -40.39 -5.02 -9.54
CA LEU A 216 -40.27 -3.63 -9.14
C LEU A 216 -39.00 -3.04 -9.75
N ASP A 217 -39.18 -2.15 -10.72
CA ASP A 217 -38.08 -1.53 -11.45
C ASP A 217 -37.58 -0.34 -10.65
N VAL A 218 -36.29 -0.40 -10.30
CA VAL A 218 -35.59 0.64 -9.57
C VAL A 218 -34.73 1.40 -10.57
N VAL A 219 -35.00 2.70 -10.67
CA VAL A 219 -34.20 3.61 -11.50
C VAL A 219 -33.16 4.27 -10.63
N THR A 220 -31.90 4.11 -10.99
CA THR A 220 -30.74 4.65 -10.28
C THR A 220 -29.92 5.58 -11.15
N GLN A 221 -29.17 6.46 -10.51
CA GLN A 221 -28.19 7.34 -11.15
C GLN A 221 -26.92 7.42 -10.32
N ILE A 222 -25.81 7.79 -10.96
CA ILE A 222 -24.57 8.07 -10.24
C ILE A 222 -24.77 9.27 -9.31
N ASN A 223 -24.14 9.23 -8.14
CA ASN A 223 -24.15 10.32 -7.19
C ASN A 223 -23.17 11.41 -7.61
N ASP A 224 -23.65 12.41 -8.35
CA ASP A 224 -22.83 13.51 -8.90
C ASP A 224 -22.01 14.22 -7.83
N LYS A 225 -22.61 14.47 -6.66
CA LYS A 225 -21.92 15.15 -5.55
C LYS A 225 -20.74 14.33 -5.06
N LEU A 226 -20.93 13.02 -4.86
CA LEU A 226 -19.86 12.13 -4.45
C LEU A 226 -18.80 12.01 -5.55
N LEU A 227 -19.20 11.95 -6.82
CA LEU A 227 -18.28 11.90 -7.96
C LEU A 227 -17.37 13.12 -7.99
N ILE A 228 -17.93 14.32 -7.88
CA ILE A 228 -17.18 15.58 -7.81
C ILE A 228 -16.23 15.59 -6.59
N ASP A 229 -16.70 15.14 -5.43
CA ASP A 229 -15.85 15.07 -4.22
C ASP A 229 -14.69 14.10 -4.37
N GLU A 230 -14.85 12.98 -5.09
CA GLU A 230 -13.75 12.07 -5.42
C GLU A 230 -12.81 12.66 -6.47
N LEU A 231 -13.32 13.33 -7.51
CA LEU A 231 -12.48 14.01 -8.51
C LEU A 231 -11.62 15.13 -7.88
N LYS A 232 -12.14 15.84 -6.87
CA LYS A 232 -11.34 16.80 -6.09
C LYS A 232 -10.18 16.13 -5.34
N LYS A 233 -10.37 14.90 -4.84
CA LYS A 233 -9.28 14.12 -4.23
C LYS A 233 -8.25 13.72 -5.27
N VAL A 234 -8.69 13.32 -6.47
CA VAL A 234 -7.81 13.02 -7.60
C VAL A 234 -6.98 14.24 -7.95
N LYS A 235 -7.59 15.42 -8.11
CA LYS A 235 -6.89 16.68 -8.41
C LYS A 235 -5.72 16.97 -7.45
N ASN A 236 -5.90 16.69 -6.16
CA ASN A 236 -4.87 16.91 -5.15
C ASN A 236 -3.79 15.83 -5.09
N ASN A 237 -4.03 14.66 -5.71
CA ASN A 237 -3.13 13.50 -5.69
C ASN A 237 -3.00 12.93 -7.11
N THR A 238 -2.56 13.77 -8.04
CA THR A 238 -2.32 13.39 -9.43
C THR A 238 -0.87 12.93 -9.61
N ASN A 239 -0.67 12.03 -10.56
CA ASN A 239 0.61 11.77 -11.18
C ASN A 239 0.85 12.87 -12.23
N PRO A 240 1.79 13.81 -11.97
CA PRO A 240 1.93 15.00 -12.81
C PRO A 240 2.44 14.68 -14.22
N GLU A 241 3.22 13.62 -14.38
CA GLU A 241 3.75 13.17 -15.68
C GLU A 241 2.63 12.69 -16.60
N ILE A 242 1.74 11.83 -16.09
CA ILE A 242 0.60 11.32 -16.84
C ILE A 242 -0.40 12.45 -17.11
N LEU A 243 -0.68 13.29 -16.11
CA LEU A 243 -1.57 14.43 -16.27
C LEU A 243 -1.10 15.34 -17.41
N ASN A 244 0.17 15.74 -17.40
CA ASN A 244 0.74 16.60 -18.43
C ASN A 244 0.72 15.95 -19.83
N ARG A 245 0.93 14.63 -19.94
CA ARG A 245 0.78 13.91 -21.21
C ARG A 245 -0.65 13.96 -21.72
N PHE A 246 -1.62 13.72 -20.83
CA PHE A 246 -3.04 13.65 -21.19
C PHE A 246 -3.62 15.02 -21.54
N GLU A 247 -3.17 16.09 -20.86
CA GLU A 247 -3.53 17.48 -21.21
C GLU A 247 -3.20 17.83 -22.67
N ASN A 248 -2.11 17.29 -23.19
CA ASN A 248 -1.58 17.57 -24.53
C ASN A 248 -1.84 16.44 -25.54
N SER A 249 -2.69 15.46 -25.19
CA SER A 249 -2.95 14.30 -26.03
C SER A 249 -3.90 14.63 -27.19
N GLU A 250 -3.69 13.96 -28.33
CA GLU A 250 -4.63 13.94 -29.46
C GLU A 250 -5.83 13.01 -29.21
N VAL A 251 -5.74 12.12 -28.21
CA VAL A 251 -6.82 11.21 -27.83
C VAL A 251 -7.84 11.96 -26.98
N GLU A 252 -9.09 12.02 -27.46
CA GLU A 252 -10.14 12.83 -26.84
C GLU A 252 -10.42 12.41 -25.39
N GLU A 253 -10.50 11.11 -25.11
CA GLU A 253 -10.79 10.58 -23.78
C GLU A 253 -9.67 10.85 -22.77
N GLU A 254 -8.41 10.91 -23.20
CA GLU A 254 -7.28 11.28 -22.35
C GLU A 254 -7.38 12.77 -21.98
N ARG A 255 -7.62 13.63 -22.97
CA ARG A 255 -7.77 15.07 -22.79
C ARG A 255 -8.98 15.42 -21.92
N LEU A 256 -10.10 14.73 -22.08
CA LEU A 256 -11.29 14.90 -21.24
C LEU A 256 -11.01 14.48 -19.80
N ALA A 257 -10.34 13.35 -19.57
CA ALA A 257 -9.95 12.92 -18.23
C ALA A 257 -9.08 13.96 -17.52
N ALA A 258 -8.07 14.50 -18.20
CA ALA A 258 -7.25 15.58 -17.65
C ALA A 258 -8.08 16.83 -17.36
N LYS A 259 -8.92 17.27 -18.31
CA LYS A 259 -9.81 18.43 -18.14
C LYS A 259 -10.72 18.27 -16.92
N TYR A 260 -11.34 17.11 -16.75
CA TYR A 260 -12.28 16.84 -15.67
C TYR A 260 -11.61 16.85 -14.28
N VAL A 261 -10.36 16.43 -14.21
CA VAL A 261 -9.55 16.51 -12.98
C VAL A 261 -9.12 17.96 -12.69
N ILE A 262 -8.59 18.66 -13.68
CA ILE A 262 -8.03 20.02 -13.51
C ILE A 262 -9.13 21.04 -13.16
N LYS A 263 -10.26 20.95 -13.88
CA LYS A 263 -11.38 21.89 -13.81
C LYS A 263 -12.57 21.35 -13.05
N VAL A 264 -12.35 20.44 -12.09
CA VAL A 264 -13.42 19.77 -11.34
C VAL A 264 -14.43 20.74 -10.71
N GLU A 265 -14.00 21.93 -10.28
CA GLU A 265 -14.88 22.94 -9.69
C GLU A 265 -15.70 23.75 -10.71
N GLU A 266 -15.34 23.66 -11.99
CA GLU A 266 -15.95 24.41 -13.11
C GLU A 266 -16.71 23.49 -14.08
N LEU A 267 -16.91 22.21 -13.72
CA LEU A 267 -17.59 21.26 -14.60
C LEU A 267 -19.04 21.68 -14.82
N THR A 268 -19.41 21.72 -16.10
CA THR A 268 -20.78 21.94 -16.52
C THR A 268 -21.62 20.70 -16.29
N GLU A 269 -22.95 20.86 -16.18
CA GLU A 269 -23.88 19.73 -16.06
C GLU A 269 -23.69 18.72 -17.21
N GLN A 270 -23.49 19.19 -18.44
CA GLN A 270 -23.26 18.32 -19.61
C GLN A 270 -21.98 17.49 -19.50
N GLU A 271 -20.92 18.02 -18.88
CA GLU A 271 -19.69 17.28 -18.66
C GLU A 271 -19.83 16.23 -17.57
N ILE A 272 -20.58 16.54 -16.51
CA ILE A 272 -20.93 15.59 -15.47
C ILE A 272 -21.76 14.45 -16.08
N GLU A 273 -22.78 14.79 -16.87
CA GLU A 273 -23.60 13.82 -17.60
C GLU A 273 -22.76 12.92 -18.52
N SER A 274 -21.82 13.50 -19.28
CA SER A 274 -20.91 12.75 -20.13
C SER A 274 -20.03 11.77 -19.34
N LEU A 275 -19.51 12.19 -18.18
CA LEU A 275 -18.70 11.30 -17.33
C LEU A 275 -19.56 10.21 -16.69
N VAL A 276 -20.79 10.52 -16.25
CA VAL A 276 -21.74 9.53 -15.74
C VAL A 276 -22.06 8.50 -16.82
N HIS A 277 -22.30 8.93 -18.06
CA HIS A 277 -22.51 8.02 -19.17
C HIS A 277 -21.29 7.13 -19.45
N ASP A 278 -20.07 7.68 -19.38
CA ASP A 278 -18.83 6.90 -19.51
C ASP A 278 -18.71 5.83 -18.41
N ILE A 279 -18.98 6.20 -17.15
CA ILE A 279 -18.94 5.26 -16.00
C ILE A 279 -19.94 4.11 -16.19
N LEU A 280 -21.13 4.40 -16.71
CA LEU A 280 -22.18 3.40 -16.96
C LEU A 280 -21.94 2.57 -18.25
N SER A 281 -21.02 2.99 -19.11
CA SER A 281 -20.69 2.34 -20.39
C SER A 281 -19.26 1.81 -20.39
N GLU A 282 -18.40 2.21 -21.34
CA GLU A 282 -17.06 1.63 -21.56
C GLU A 282 -16.00 2.06 -20.53
N SER A 283 -16.30 3.07 -19.69
CA SER A 283 -15.40 3.61 -18.67
C SER A 283 -14.05 4.10 -19.21
N LYS A 284 -13.99 4.63 -20.44
CA LYS A 284 -12.74 5.09 -21.06
C LYS A 284 -12.17 6.30 -20.32
N ILE A 285 -13.03 7.28 -20.05
CA ILE A 285 -12.63 8.51 -19.33
C ILE A 285 -12.31 8.17 -17.87
N LEU A 286 -13.14 7.36 -17.20
CA LEU A 286 -12.87 6.89 -15.84
C LEU A 286 -11.52 6.16 -15.73
N ASN A 287 -11.21 5.26 -16.68
CA ASN A 287 -9.93 4.54 -16.70
C ASN A 287 -8.75 5.51 -16.82
N ASN A 288 -8.88 6.54 -17.65
CA ASN A 288 -7.85 7.58 -17.79
C ASN A 288 -7.71 8.44 -16.53
N ILE A 289 -8.82 8.76 -15.83
CA ILE A 289 -8.79 9.41 -14.51
C ILE A 289 -8.07 8.53 -13.48
N LEU A 290 -8.32 7.22 -13.49
CA LEU A 290 -7.61 6.25 -12.64
C LEU A 290 -6.11 6.22 -12.95
N LEU A 291 -5.71 6.30 -14.22
CA LEU A 291 -4.29 6.36 -14.62
C LEU A 291 -3.61 7.64 -14.12
N ILE A 292 -4.27 8.80 -14.26
CA ILE A 292 -3.81 10.11 -13.74
C ILE A 292 -3.67 10.08 -12.21
N SER A 293 -4.53 9.36 -11.50
CA SER A 293 -4.54 9.36 -10.03
C SER A 293 -3.33 8.61 -9.46
N GLU A 294 -2.78 9.08 -8.33
CA GLU A 294 -1.85 8.28 -7.53
C GLU A 294 -2.50 6.97 -7.05
N GLN A 295 -1.68 5.93 -6.81
CA GLN A 295 -2.17 4.57 -6.57
C GLN A 295 -3.19 4.44 -5.41
N PRO A 296 -3.00 5.08 -4.24
CA PRO A 296 -3.98 4.99 -3.15
C PRO A 296 -5.33 5.61 -3.53
N THR A 297 -5.31 6.76 -4.20
CA THR A 297 -6.51 7.48 -4.65
C THR A 297 -7.22 6.70 -5.77
N ALA A 298 -6.46 6.18 -6.73
CA ALA A 298 -6.99 5.33 -7.81
C ALA A 298 -7.68 4.09 -7.25
N LYS A 299 -7.09 3.44 -6.24
CA LYS A 299 -7.69 2.27 -5.57
C LYS A 299 -9.03 2.62 -4.93
N GLY A 300 -9.10 3.74 -4.20
CA GLY A 300 -10.35 4.20 -3.57
C GLY A 300 -11.43 4.58 -4.58
N LEU A 301 -11.07 5.22 -5.69
CA LEU A 301 -12.01 5.54 -6.77
C LEU A 301 -12.51 4.26 -7.47
N PHE A 302 -11.61 3.30 -7.72
CA PHE A 302 -11.95 2.01 -8.31
C PHE A 302 -12.89 1.20 -7.41
N GLU A 303 -12.67 1.18 -6.10
CA GLU A 303 -13.55 0.47 -5.15
C GLU A 303 -14.98 1.01 -5.14
N LYS A 304 -15.15 2.32 -5.39
CA LYS A 304 -16.46 2.99 -5.42
C LYS A 304 -17.19 2.88 -6.75
N TYR A 305 -16.45 3.00 -7.86
CA TYR A 305 -17.02 3.07 -9.20
C TYR A 305 -16.57 1.89 -10.09
N GLY A 306 -15.27 1.59 -10.13
CA GLY A 306 -14.72 0.54 -11.01
C GLY A 306 -15.19 -0.90 -10.73
N THR A 307 -15.47 -1.25 -9.47
CA THR A 307 -16.00 -2.57 -9.07
C THR A 307 -17.45 -2.79 -9.53
N HIS A 308 -18.20 -1.71 -9.71
CA HIS A 308 -19.62 -1.73 -10.02
C HIS A 308 -19.93 -1.75 -11.52
N PHE A 309 -18.97 -1.34 -12.38
CA PHE A 309 -19.19 -1.14 -13.83
C PHE A 309 -18.28 -2.01 -14.75
N LYS A 310 -17.55 -2.97 -14.18
CA LYS A 310 -16.80 -4.10 -14.78
C LYS A 310 -16.35 -4.05 -16.26
N ASN A 311 -15.57 -3.03 -16.62
CA ASN A 311 -14.78 -3.05 -17.87
C ASN A 311 -13.25 -3.05 -17.67
N THR A 312 -12.78 -2.97 -16.42
CA THR A 312 -11.34 -2.99 -16.10
C THR A 312 -11.06 -3.64 -14.75
N THR A 313 -9.79 -3.95 -14.47
CA THR A 313 -9.34 -4.45 -13.17
C THR A 313 -8.26 -3.54 -12.59
N GLN A 314 -8.08 -3.54 -11.26
CA GLN A 314 -7.00 -2.78 -10.63
C GLN A 314 -5.61 -3.18 -11.15
N ALA A 315 -5.42 -4.47 -11.46
CA ALA A 315 -4.17 -4.96 -12.03
C ALA A 315 -3.91 -4.38 -13.42
N LEU A 316 -4.93 -4.34 -14.29
CA LEU A 316 -4.81 -3.77 -15.64
C LEU A 316 -4.53 -2.26 -15.60
N ILE A 317 -5.16 -1.52 -14.69
CA ILE A 317 -4.88 -0.09 -14.51
C ILE A 317 -3.44 0.15 -14.02
N LEU A 318 -2.96 -0.68 -13.09
CA LEU A 318 -1.59 -0.59 -12.60
C LEU A 318 -0.57 -0.89 -13.71
N GLU A 319 -0.78 -1.96 -14.47
CA GLU A 319 0.06 -2.34 -15.61
C GLU A 319 0.14 -1.22 -16.65
N LYS A 320 -1.02 -0.72 -17.11
CA LYS A 320 -1.06 0.42 -18.04
C LYS A 320 -0.40 1.67 -17.49
N ARG A 321 -0.50 1.92 -16.18
CA ARG A 321 0.20 3.07 -15.57
C ARG A 321 1.71 2.89 -15.61
N ILE A 322 2.21 1.69 -15.32
CA ILE A 322 3.64 1.38 -15.39
C ILE A 322 4.16 1.59 -16.81
N GLU A 323 3.48 1.02 -17.81
CA GLU A 323 3.81 1.19 -19.23
C GLU A 323 3.82 2.66 -19.65
N LEU A 324 2.81 3.42 -19.21
CA LEU A 324 2.70 4.82 -19.53
C LEU A 324 3.83 5.65 -18.92
N MET A 325 4.14 5.39 -17.65
CA MET A 325 5.25 6.04 -16.96
C MET A 325 6.60 5.69 -17.58
N GLY A 326 6.82 4.42 -17.91
CA GLY A 326 8.04 3.96 -18.59
C GLY A 326 8.21 4.66 -19.94
N SER A 327 7.14 4.74 -20.73
CA SER A 327 7.12 5.51 -21.99
C SER A 327 7.46 6.99 -21.78
N ILE A 328 6.86 7.68 -20.80
CA ILE A 328 7.14 9.10 -20.53
C ILE A 328 8.61 9.30 -20.10
N LEU A 329 9.11 8.44 -19.22
CA LEU A 329 10.41 8.60 -18.58
C LEU A 329 11.57 8.08 -19.44
N SER A 330 11.30 7.23 -20.44
CA SER A 330 12.32 6.69 -21.35
C SER A 330 13.10 7.78 -22.10
N ALA A 331 12.43 8.85 -22.54
CA ALA A 331 13.10 9.99 -23.17
C ALA A 331 14.08 10.71 -22.23
N TYR A 332 13.72 10.84 -20.95
CA TYR A 332 14.63 11.41 -19.95
C TYR A 332 15.79 10.46 -19.66
N ARG A 333 15.54 9.16 -19.60
CA ARG A 333 16.57 8.13 -19.45
C ARG A 333 17.62 8.21 -20.55
N ASP A 334 17.18 8.21 -21.80
CA ASP A 334 18.08 8.22 -22.95
C ASP A 334 18.94 9.48 -22.95
N SER A 335 18.32 10.63 -22.69
CA SER A 335 19.04 11.91 -22.57
C SER A 335 20.07 11.88 -21.44
N LEU A 336 19.71 11.38 -20.25
CA LEU A 336 20.62 11.29 -19.10
C LEU A 336 21.80 10.35 -19.36
N PHE A 337 21.55 9.17 -19.94
CA PHE A 337 22.61 8.22 -20.27
C PHE A 337 23.49 8.69 -21.42
N GLU A 338 22.94 9.34 -22.43
CA GLU A 338 23.73 9.98 -23.48
C GLU A 338 24.69 11.01 -22.87
N LYS A 339 24.21 11.90 -21.99
CA LYS A 339 25.06 12.91 -21.33
C LYS A 339 26.12 12.29 -20.42
N LEU A 340 25.77 11.23 -19.68
CA LEU A 340 26.74 10.49 -18.89
C LEU A 340 27.85 9.88 -19.76
N ASN A 341 27.46 9.15 -20.80
CA ASN A 341 28.38 8.42 -21.67
C ASN A 341 29.25 9.33 -22.53
N ASN A 342 28.76 10.52 -22.92
CA ASN A 342 29.50 11.42 -23.81
C ASN A 342 30.37 12.45 -23.06
N ASN A 343 30.01 12.81 -21.82
CA ASN A 343 30.68 13.90 -21.11
C ASN A 343 31.42 13.47 -19.84
N TYR A 344 30.95 12.46 -19.13
CA TYR A 344 31.56 12.04 -17.86
C TYR A 344 32.42 10.80 -18.05
N PHE A 345 31.85 9.72 -18.61
CA PHE A 345 32.59 8.47 -18.76
C PHE A 345 33.79 8.48 -19.75
N PRO A 346 33.91 9.42 -20.70
CA PRO A 346 35.15 9.58 -21.46
C PRO A 346 36.26 10.26 -20.68
N LEU A 347 35.92 11.03 -19.64
CA LEU A 347 36.87 11.77 -18.79
C LEU A 347 37.31 10.96 -17.57
N GLU A 348 36.44 10.10 -17.05
CA GLU A 348 36.73 9.19 -15.93
C GLU A 348 36.00 7.86 -16.09
N ALA A 349 36.52 6.78 -15.51
CA ALA A 349 35.82 5.50 -15.58
C ALA A 349 34.50 5.54 -14.78
N LYS A 350 33.55 4.69 -15.17
CA LYS A 350 32.33 4.48 -14.39
C LYS A 350 32.66 3.80 -13.07
N HIS A 351 32.43 4.50 -11.96
CA HIS A 351 32.62 3.96 -10.62
C HIS A 351 31.29 3.91 -9.86
N ILE A 352 31.08 2.80 -9.15
CA ILE A 352 29.94 2.59 -8.26
C ILE A 352 30.44 2.56 -6.82
N ASN A 353 30.10 3.57 -6.04
CA ASN A 353 30.36 3.59 -4.61
C ASN A 353 29.05 3.31 -3.88
N LYS A 354 29.01 2.24 -3.07
CA LYS A 354 27.82 1.86 -2.28
C LYS A 354 26.52 1.75 -3.11
N GLY A 355 26.62 1.28 -4.36
CA GLY A 355 25.46 1.15 -5.26
C GLY A 355 25.04 2.45 -5.97
N GLN A 356 25.75 3.56 -5.78
CA GLN A 356 25.51 4.82 -6.47
C GLN A 356 26.67 5.20 -7.37
N LEU A 357 26.37 5.95 -8.43
CA LEU A 357 27.39 6.47 -9.32
C LEU A 357 28.25 7.50 -8.58
N TYR A 358 29.57 7.37 -8.67
CA TYR A 358 30.52 8.16 -7.87
C TYR A 358 31.67 8.69 -8.71
N SER A 359 32.02 9.97 -8.51
CA SER A 359 33.25 10.55 -9.06
C SER A 359 34.36 10.38 -8.05
N VAL A 360 35.36 9.57 -8.42
CA VAL A 360 36.60 9.45 -7.64
C VAL A 360 37.45 10.71 -7.73
N THR A 361 37.26 11.53 -8.77
CA THR A 361 38.00 12.77 -8.98
C THR A 361 37.54 13.87 -8.02
N ASN A 362 36.22 14.05 -7.91
CA ASN A 362 35.61 15.10 -7.09
C ASN A 362 35.22 14.60 -5.69
N HIS A 363 35.44 13.31 -5.42
CA HIS A 363 35.01 12.61 -4.22
C HIS A 363 33.52 12.84 -3.89
N SER A 364 32.65 12.77 -4.90
CA SER A 364 31.23 13.09 -4.78
C SER A 364 30.34 12.13 -5.57
N TYR A 365 29.11 11.94 -5.11
CA TYR A 365 28.11 11.12 -5.81
C TYR A 365 27.51 11.89 -6.99
N PHE A 366 27.37 11.19 -8.11
CA PHE A 366 26.63 11.71 -9.26
C PHE A 366 25.13 11.56 -9.04
N THR A 367 24.44 12.68 -9.07
CA THR A 367 22.98 12.73 -8.99
C THR A 367 22.38 13.13 -10.33
N VAL A 368 21.14 12.73 -10.57
CA VAL A 368 20.37 13.17 -11.76
C VAL A 368 20.27 14.70 -11.79
N GLU A 369 20.07 15.32 -10.62
CA GLU A 369 20.03 16.78 -10.47
C GLU A 369 21.33 17.46 -10.90
N ALA A 370 22.49 16.94 -10.48
CA ALA A 370 23.79 17.50 -10.86
C ALA A 370 23.97 17.51 -12.39
N ILE A 371 23.66 16.39 -13.05
CA ILE A 371 23.79 16.25 -14.50
C ILE A 371 22.81 17.16 -15.22
N CYS A 372 21.55 17.25 -14.76
CA CYS A 372 20.57 18.13 -15.39
C CYS A 372 21.01 19.59 -15.33
N LYS A 373 21.58 20.01 -14.19
CA LYS A 373 22.06 21.38 -13.97
C LYS A 373 23.32 21.69 -14.79
N GLU A 374 24.29 20.79 -14.83
CA GLU A 374 25.56 21.00 -15.55
C GLU A 374 25.39 20.91 -17.07
N GLN A 375 24.51 20.02 -17.54
CA GLN A 375 24.35 19.71 -18.96
C GLN A 375 23.10 20.35 -19.59
N ASN A 376 22.39 21.20 -18.84
CA ASN A 376 21.13 21.85 -19.26
C ASN A 376 20.08 20.85 -19.79
N VAL A 377 19.92 19.70 -19.12
CA VAL A 377 18.86 18.74 -19.46
C VAL A 377 17.54 19.27 -18.90
N ASN A 378 16.56 19.50 -19.77
CA ASN A 378 15.27 20.05 -19.38
C ASN A 378 14.33 18.94 -18.86
N ILE A 379 14.35 18.71 -17.56
CA ILE A 379 13.41 17.83 -16.85
C ILE A 379 12.57 18.69 -15.89
N PRO A 380 11.22 18.57 -15.89
CA PRO A 380 10.37 19.28 -14.93
C PRO A 380 10.80 19.01 -13.48
N GLU A 381 10.81 20.04 -12.64
CA GLU A 381 11.30 19.95 -11.25
C GLU A 381 10.57 18.86 -10.43
N ALA A 382 9.25 18.70 -10.64
CA ALA A 382 8.44 17.67 -9.99
C ALA A 382 8.91 16.24 -10.35
N THR A 383 9.30 16.03 -11.60
CA THR A 383 9.84 14.75 -12.09
C THR A 383 11.29 14.55 -11.62
N LEU A 384 12.10 15.61 -11.67
CA LEU A 384 13.51 15.57 -11.26
C LEU A 384 13.67 15.11 -9.81
N LYS A 385 12.84 15.61 -8.89
CA LYS A 385 12.85 15.23 -7.46
C LYS A 385 12.57 13.75 -7.20
N ARG A 386 12.01 13.05 -8.18
CA ARG A 386 11.60 11.64 -8.09
C ARG A 386 12.56 10.71 -8.82
N LEU A 387 13.46 11.25 -9.65
CA LEU A 387 14.43 10.49 -10.44
C LEU A 387 15.74 10.29 -9.70
N ALA A 388 16.28 9.08 -9.78
CA ALA A 388 17.61 8.76 -9.29
C ALA A 388 18.27 7.68 -10.16
N PHE A 389 19.61 7.67 -10.18
CA PHE A 389 20.34 6.52 -10.72
C PHE A 389 20.21 5.32 -9.80
N TYR A 390 20.06 4.15 -10.41
CA TYR A 390 19.91 2.88 -9.72
C TYR A 390 20.90 1.88 -10.31
N TYR A 391 21.80 1.34 -9.49
CA TYR A 391 22.70 0.29 -9.94
C TYR A 391 22.15 -1.09 -9.56
N ASP A 392 21.76 -1.88 -10.55
CA ASP A 392 21.40 -3.27 -10.33
C ASP A 392 22.67 -4.10 -10.09
N LYS A 393 22.95 -4.38 -8.81
CA LYS A 393 24.10 -5.20 -8.39
C LYS A 393 24.09 -6.61 -8.99
N THR A 394 22.92 -7.17 -9.29
CA THR A 394 22.77 -8.55 -9.80
C THR A 394 23.23 -8.63 -11.24
N ASN A 395 22.73 -7.72 -12.07
CA ASN A 395 23.01 -7.68 -13.50
C ASN A 395 24.18 -6.76 -13.87
N GLN A 396 24.72 -6.01 -12.89
CA GLN A 396 25.82 -5.05 -13.04
C GLN A 396 25.52 -3.91 -14.03
N ILE A 397 24.26 -3.47 -14.07
CA ILE A 397 23.78 -2.44 -15.00
C ILE A 397 23.35 -1.17 -14.25
N LEU A 398 23.58 -0.02 -14.88
CA LEU A 398 23.08 1.26 -14.38
C LEU A 398 21.74 1.55 -15.05
N LEU A 399 20.74 1.83 -14.24
CA LEU A 399 19.35 2.08 -14.62
C LEU A 399 18.91 3.42 -14.04
N ILE A 400 17.69 3.82 -14.42
CA ILE A 400 17.01 4.93 -13.76
C ILE A 400 15.88 4.38 -12.91
N SER A 401 15.75 4.95 -11.73
CA SER A 401 14.61 4.75 -10.86
C SER A 401 13.76 6.01 -10.78
N TYR A 402 12.47 5.81 -10.55
CA TYR A 402 11.49 6.85 -10.32
C TYR A 402 10.63 6.49 -9.11
N LYS A 403 10.57 7.37 -8.10
CA LYS A 403 9.73 7.17 -6.91
C LYS A 403 8.25 7.32 -7.27
N LEU A 404 7.49 6.23 -7.39
CA LEU A 404 6.05 6.25 -7.73
C LEU A 404 5.19 6.70 -6.54
N ASP A 405 5.53 6.24 -5.35
CA ASP A 405 4.90 6.63 -4.08
C ASP A 405 5.88 6.38 -2.92
N GLU A 406 5.42 6.48 -1.67
CA GLU A 406 6.27 6.26 -0.50
C GLU A 406 6.82 4.84 -0.37
N GLU A 407 6.20 3.85 -1.01
CA GLU A 407 6.50 2.43 -0.83
C GLU A 407 6.96 1.73 -2.12
N THR A 408 6.87 2.39 -3.28
CA THR A 408 7.10 1.78 -4.60
C THR A 408 7.97 2.65 -5.48
N TYR A 409 8.93 2.01 -6.15
CA TYR A 409 9.79 2.60 -7.16
C TYR A 409 9.58 1.91 -8.51
N LEU A 410 9.57 2.69 -9.58
CA LEU A 410 9.64 2.19 -10.95
C LEU A 410 11.11 2.19 -11.40
N ILE A 411 11.59 1.04 -11.86
CA ILE A 411 12.92 0.88 -12.47
C ILE A 411 12.75 0.80 -13.97
N ILE A 412 13.57 1.57 -14.69
CA ILE A 412 13.44 1.81 -16.12
C ILE A 412 14.77 1.51 -16.79
N ASN A 413 14.74 0.55 -17.70
CA ASN A 413 15.81 0.17 -18.62
C ASN A 413 15.28 0.18 -20.06
N GLU A 414 16.15 0.05 -21.06
CA GLU A 414 15.78 -0.12 -22.47
C GLU A 414 14.79 -1.28 -22.67
N ASP A 415 15.00 -2.40 -21.97
CA ASP A 415 14.23 -3.64 -22.16
C ASP A 415 13.30 -4.00 -20.98
N GLN A 416 13.32 -3.23 -19.89
CA GLN A 416 12.61 -3.60 -18.65
C GLN A 416 11.99 -2.40 -17.95
N GLU A 417 10.70 -2.55 -17.64
CA GLU A 417 9.94 -1.69 -16.74
C GLU A 417 9.44 -2.57 -15.59
N ALA A 418 9.92 -2.31 -14.38
CA ALA A 418 9.57 -3.12 -13.23
C ALA A 418 9.35 -2.26 -12.00
N THR A 419 8.32 -2.58 -11.23
CA THR A 419 8.13 -1.97 -9.91
C THR A 419 8.85 -2.77 -8.84
N ILE A 420 9.56 -2.08 -7.95
CA ILE A 420 10.17 -2.68 -6.76
C ILE A 420 9.68 -1.96 -5.50
N SER A 421 9.58 -2.70 -4.39
CA SER A 421 9.25 -2.10 -3.11
C SER A 421 10.38 -1.20 -2.61
N LYS A 422 10.05 -0.25 -1.74
CA LYS A 422 11.03 0.58 -1.04
C LYS A 422 12.04 -0.25 -0.29
N GLU A 423 11.61 -1.31 0.41
CA GLU A 423 12.53 -2.21 1.10
C GLU A 423 13.53 -2.87 0.15
N ALA A 424 13.07 -3.35 -1.02
CA ALA A 424 13.96 -3.94 -2.02
C ALA A 424 14.87 -2.90 -2.69
N TYR A 425 14.33 -1.72 -2.99
CA TYR A 425 15.09 -0.58 -3.51
C TYR A 425 16.20 -0.17 -2.53
N LEU A 426 15.84 0.00 -1.26
CA LEU A 426 16.77 0.37 -0.21
C LEU A 426 17.79 -0.74 0.00
N LYS A 427 17.42 -2.02 0.08
CA LYS A 427 18.39 -3.12 0.18
C LYS A 427 19.43 -3.13 -0.96
N ASN A 428 19.00 -2.80 -2.17
CA ASN A 428 19.91 -2.75 -3.31
C ASN A 428 20.77 -1.46 -3.34
N ASN A 429 20.24 -0.35 -2.83
CA ASN A 429 20.93 0.94 -2.70
C ASN A 429 21.33 1.25 -1.24
N GLU A 430 21.47 0.21 -0.41
CA GLU A 430 21.52 0.40 1.04
C GLU A 430 22.88 1.00 1.34
N PHE A 431 22.83 2.19 1.92
CA PHE A 431 23.94 2.71 2.68
C PHE A 431 24.02 1.85 3.94
N GLU A 432 24.93 0.89 3.97
CA GLU A 432 25.50 0.58 5.28
C GLU A 432 26.13 1.89 5.75
N ASP A 433 25.62 2.41 6.87
CA ASP A 433 26.22 3.56 7.54
C ASP A 433 27.59 3.14 8.04
N THR A 434 28.54 3.17 7.12
CA THR A 434 29.95 3.08 7.43
C THR A 434 30.32 4.43 7.99
N GLY A 435 30.84 4.50 9.22
CA GLY A 435 31.26 5.74 9.84
C GLY A 435 32.14 6.61 8.96
N ARG A 436 32.33 7.87 9.37
CA ARG A 436 33.05 8.86 8.56
C ARG A 436 34.44 8.33 8.17
N VAL A 437 34.68 8.20 6.86
CA VAL A 437 35.99 7.83 6.33
C VAL A 437 37.05 8.79 6.84
N SER A 438 38.11 8.23 7.42
CA SER A 438 39.24 9.01 7.88
C SER A 438 40.51 8.18 7.86
N HIS A 439 41.66 8.87 7.92
CA HIS A 439 42.90 8.18 8.24
C HIS A 439 42.74 7.47 9.58
N VAL A 440 43.22 6.23 9.65
CA VAL A 440 43.16 5.45 10.88
C VAL A 440 43.93 6.17 11.98
N LYS A 441 43.21 6.49 13.06
CA LYS A 441 43.70 7.25 14.21
C LYS A 441 43.58 6.49 15.53
N ASP A 442 42.96 5.31 15.53
CA ASP A 442 42.91 4.44 16.69
C ASP A 442 43.93 3.31 16.56
N ARG A 443 44.54 2.95 17.69
CA ARG A 443 45.60 1.95 17.74
C ARG A 443 45.11 0.54 17.43
N GLU A 444 43.87 0.21 17.80
CA GLU A 444 43.30 -1.13 17.64
C GLU A 444 43.11 -1.50 16.17
N THR A 445 42.47 -0.63 15.39
CA THR A 445 42.29 -0.81 13.94
C THR A 445 43.64 -0.86 13.23
N TRP A 446 44.56 0.04 13.61
CA TRP A 446 45.92 0.06 13.06
C TRP A 446 46.63 -1.27 13.27
N ASP A 447 46.75 -1.74 14.52
CA ASP A 447 47.49 -2.96 14.84
C ASP A 447 46.86 -4.21 14.20
N SER A 448 45.53 -4.24 14.10
CA SER A 448 44.79 -5.34 13.47
C SER A 448 45.07 -5.41 11.96
N ILE A 449 44.98 -4.29 11.24
CA ILE A 449 45.27 -4.23 9.80
C ILE A 449 46.78 -4.43 9.54
N GLU A 450 47.66 -3.82 10.34
CA GLU A 450 49.11 -3.96 10.23
C GLU A 450 49.55 -5.42 10.31
N LYS A 451 48.94 -6.20 11.20
CA LYS A 451 49.17 -7.64 11.34
C LYS A 451 48.84 -8.40 10.05
N GLU A 452 47.69 -8.11 9.44
CA GLU A 452 47.29 -8.76 8.18
C GLU A 452 48.21 -8.36 7.02
N VAL A 453 48.62 -7.09 6.96
CA VAL A 453 49.57 -6.61 5.95
C VAL A 453 50.96 -7.26 6.12
N LYS A 454 51.45 -7.42 7.35
CA LYS A 454 52.70 -8.17 7.65
C LYS A 454 52.62 -9.61 7.18
N SER A 455 51.48 -10.26 7.42
CA SER A 455 51.19 -11.61 6.94
C SER A 455 51.24 -11.69 5.42
N TYR A 456 50.60 -10.74 4.72
CA TYR A 456 50.61 -10.65 3.26
C TYR A 456 52.03 -10.53 2.68
N PHE A 457 52.86 -9.67 3.26
CA PHE A 457 54.25 -9.49 2.83
C PHE A 457 55.21 -10.58 3.31
N GLN A 458 54.77 -11.48 4.21
CA GLN A 458 55.64 -12.40 4.95
C GLN A 458 56.83 -11.66 5.59
N ALA A 459 56.56 -10.51 6.22
CA ALA A 459 57.55 -9.60 6.76
C ALA A 459 57.33 -9.31 8.25
N GLU A 460 58.41 -9.20 9.02
CA GLU A 460 58.33 -8.82 10.45
C GLU A 460 57.95 -7.34 10.63
N GLU A 461 58.42 -6.48 9.73
CA GLU A 461 58.22 -5.03 9.78
C GLU A 461 57.80 -4.48 8.41
N ILE A 462 56.87 -3.53 8.45
CA ILE A 462 56.33 -2.82 7.29
C ILE A 462 56.33 -1.32 7.54
N TYR A 463 56.30 -0.56 6.45
CA TYR A 463 56.00 0.86 6.44
C TYR A 463 54.64 1.08 5.81
N VAL A 464 53.72 1.68 6.57
CA VAL A 464 52.42 2.12 6.08
C VAL A 464 52.58 3.53 5.53
N ARG A 465 52.24 3.72 4.25
CA ARG A 465 52.28 5.01 3.55
C ARG A 465 50.92 5.70 3.62
N TYR A 466 49.86 4.90 3.51
CA TYR A 466 48.48 5.38 3.55
C TYR A 466 47.60 4.30 4.17
N MET A 467 46.70 4.70 5.06
CA MET A 467 45.68 3.86 5.64
C MET A 467 44.46 4.73 5.99
N LYS A 468 43.41 4.62 5.18
CA LYS A 468 42.07 5.11 5.51
C LYS A 468 41.14 3.94 5.76
N ALA A 469 40.24 4.12 6.72
CA ALA A 469 39.20 3.16 7.03
C ALA A 469 37.90 3.88 7.38
N ASP A 470 36.82 3.13 7.28
CA ASP A 470 35.56 3.38 7.97
C ASP A 470 35.28 2.19 8.92
N ASP A 471 34.04 2.02 9.37
CA ASP A 471 33.66 0.94 10.28
C ASP A 471 33.68 -0.46 9.65
N LYS A 472 33.69 -0.56 8.31
CA LYS A 472 33.58 -1.81 7.54
C LYS A 472 34.71 -2.04 6.54
N TYR A 473 35.24 -1.01 5.88
CA TYR A 473 36.22 -1.12 4.81
C TYR A 473 37.48 -0.32 5.15
N ALA A 474 38.63 -0.82 4.69
CA ALA A 474 39.88 -0.09 4.76
C ALA A 474 40.69 -0.25 3.46
N PHE A 475 41.45 0.78 3.11
CA PHE A 475 42.39 0.76 2.00
C PHE A 475 43.77 1.16 2.49
N VAL A 476 44.77 0.34 2.17
CA VAL A 476 46.13 0.46 2.69
C VAL A 476 47.12 0.50 1.55
N VAL A 477 48.07 1.41 1.62
CA VAL A 477 49.30 1.39 0.83
C VAL A 477 50.46 1.15 1.79
N ALA A 478 51.16 0.03 1.61
CA ALA A 478 52.23 -0.36 2.51
C ALA A 478 53.40 -0.98 1.75
N SER A 479 54.57 -1.00 2.39
CA SER A 479 55.80 -1.57 1.83
C SER A 479 56.55 -2.35 2.90
N PRO A 480 57.22 -3.46 2.58
CA PRO A 480 58.03 -4.18 3.56
C PRO A 480 59.29 -3.37 3.88
N LYS A 481 59.74 -3.37 5.15
CA LYS A 481 60.90 -2.57 5.56
C LYS A 481 62.18 -2.89 4.79
N TYR A 482 62.40 -4.16 4.45
CA TYR A 482 63.59 -4.58 3.72
C TYR A 482 63.61 -4.14 2.24
N ASN A 483 62.46 -3.75 1.69
CA ASN A 483 62.31 -3.26 0.32
C ASN A 483 61.18 -2.23 0.25
N TYR A 484 61.36 -1.12 0.97
CA TYR A 484 60.34 -0.08 1.09
C TYR A 484 60.00 0.61 -0.23
N GLN A 485 60.88 0.50 -1.24
CA GLN A 485 60.66 1.07 -2.56
C GLN A 485 59.59 0.30 -3.35
N THR A 486 59.33 -0.96 -3.00
CA THR A 486 58.21 -1.74 -3.53
C THR A 486 57.03 -1.62 -2.56
N PHE A 487 55.96 -0.95 -2.98
CA PHE A 487 54.72 -0.90 -2.22
C PHE A 487 53.64 -1.79 -2.84
N LYS A 488 52.68 -2.18 -2.02
CA LYS A 488 51.45 -2.86 -2.42
C LYS A 488 50.26 -2.14 -1.83
N THR A 489 49.18 -2.20 -2.57
CA THR A 489 47.87 -1.63 -2.27
C THR A 489 46.94 -2.77 -1.89
N ILE A 490 46.29 -2.66 -0.75
CA ILE A 490 45.53 -3.77 -0.15
C ILE A 490 44.21 -3.21 0.37
N ALA A 491 43.11 -3.86 0.01
CA ALA A 491 41.78 -3.55 0.52
C ALA A 491 41.37 -4.59 1.56
N PHE A 492 40.66 -4.13 2.58
CA PHE A 492 40.15 -4.96 3.68
C PHE A 492 38.66 -4.74 3.88
N GLU A 493 37.98 -5.78 4.38
CA GLU A 493 36.61 -5.75 4.88
C GLU A 493 36.59 -6.30 6.30
N LYS A 494 35.79 -5.68 7.17
CA LYS A 494 35.58 -6.10 8.56
C LYS A 494 34.44 -7.11 8.61
N VAL A 495 34.79 -8.36 8.93
CA VAL A 495 33.85 -9.49 9.04
C VAL A 495 33.90 -10.03 10.46
N ASP A 496 32.75 -10.10 11.12
CA ASP A 496 32.62 -10.56 12.52
C ASP A 496 33.59 -9.87 13.50
N GLY A 497 33.86 -8.57 13.26
CA GLY A 497 34.75 -7.75 14.08
C GLY A 497 36.23 -7.85 13.73
N ALA A 498 36.63 -8.74 12.82
CA ALA A 498 38.01 -8.89 12.37
C ALA A 498 38.22 -8.31 10.96
N TRP A 499 39.37 -7.69 10.73
CA TRP A 499 39.77 -7.23 9.40
C TRP A 499 40.27 -8.40 8.56
N VAL A 500 39.69 -8.59 7.38
CA VAL A 500 40.04 -9.64 6.44
C VAL A 500 40.39 -9.01 5.10
N MET A 501 41.48 -9.48 4.48
CA MET A 501 41.91 -8.97 3.18
C MET A 501 40.89 -9.33 2.10
N LEU A 502 40.41 -8.31 1.38
CA LEU A 502 39.47 -8.44 0.27
C LEU A 502 40.20 -8.64 -1.06
N ASP A 503 41.24 -7.84 -1.31
CA ASP A 503 42.15 -7.99 -2.45
C ASP A 503 43.51 -7.35 -2.14
N GLY A 504 44.55 -7.81 -2.83
CA GLY A 504 45.92 -7.34 -2.67
C GLY A 504 46.58 -7.01 -4.00
N ASP A 505 47.55 -6.10 -3.98
CA ASP A 505 48.23 -5.59 -5.17
C ASP A 505 47.29 -4.92 -6.19
N ILE A 506 46.37 -4.10 -5.68
CA ILE A 506 45.39 -3.36 -6.48
C ILE A 506 46.09 -2.29 -7.35
N GLN A 507 46.27 -2.57 -8.63
CA GLN A 507 46.91 -1.64 -9.58
C GLN A 507 45.90 -0.70 -10.29
N SER A 508 44.61 -1.03 -10.26
CA SER A 508 43.55 -0.18 -10.81
C SER A 508 42.33 -0.17 -9.89
N ILE A 509 41.91 1.04 -9.48
CA ILE A 509 40.68 1.28 -8.72
C ILE A 509 39.46 0.97 -9.58
N THR A 510 39.52 1.24 -10.89
CA THR A 510 38.44 0.89 -11.82
C THR A 510 38.18 -0.62 -11.85
N ASP A 511 39.22 -1.44 -12.04
CA ASP A 511 39.04 -2.89 -12.12
C ASP A 511 38.69 -3.50 -10.76
N PHE A 512 39.26 -2.96 -9.68
CA PHE A 512 38.88 -3.32 -8.33
C PHE A 512 37.40 -3.04 -8.05
N ASN A 513 36.90 -1.86 -8.45
CA ASN A 513 35.49 -1.51 -8.24
C ASN A 513 34.51 -2.35 -9.06
N LYS A 514 34.89 -2.79 -10.27
CA LYS A 514 34.08 -3.76 -11.03
C LYS A 514 33.93 -5.09 -10.28
N LYS A 515 35.00 -5.53 -9.59
CA LYS A 515 35.01 -6.77 -8.81
C LYS A 515 34.32 -6.62 -7.46
N TYR A 516 34.45 -5.45 -6.83
CA TYR A 516 33.89 -5.14 -5.50
C TYR A 516 33.09 -3.81 -5.51
N PRO A 517 31.91 -3.77 -6.15
CA PRO A 517 31.10 -2.55 -6.30
C PRO A 517 30.48 -2.02 -5.00
N THR A 518 30.56 -2.79 -3.92
CA THR A 518 30.07 -2.41 -2.59
C THR A 518 31.16 -1.80 -1.70
N PHE A 519 32.43 -1.87 -2.11
CA PHE A 519 33.53 -1.29 -1.36
C PHE A 519 33.37 0.24 -1.28
N ASN A 520 33.65 0.81 -0.11
CA ASN A 520 33.60 2.25 0.06
C ASN A 520 34.81 2.92 -0.62
N LEU A 521 34.64 3.39 -1.85
CA LEU A 521 35.69 4.03 -2.64
C LEU A 521 36.24 5.32 -2.02
N GLU A 522 35.51 5.95 -1.09
CA GLU A 522 36.02 7.11 -0.35
C GLU A 522 37.25 6.77 0.51
N THR A 523 37.43 5.49 0.88
CA THR A 523 38.63 5.02 1.59
C THR A 523 39.84 4.83 0.67
N ALA A 524 39.64 4.72 -0.65
CA ALA A 524 40.71 4.47 -1.60
C ALA A 524 41.40 5.77 -2.05
N THR A 525 42.65 5.65 -2.49
CA THR A 525 43.39 6.75 -3.12
C THR A 525 43.71 6.43 -4.58
N MET A 526 43.40 7.36 -5.48
CA MET A 526 43.70 7.27 -6.91
C MET A 526 45.17 7.54 -7.22
N GLU A 527 45.96 7.99 -6.25
CA GLU A 527 47.40 8.25 -6.45
C GLU A 527 48.16 7.01 -6.92
N ILE A 528 47.67 5.81 -6.57
CA ILE A 528 48.28 4.52 -6.94
C ILE A 528 48.35 4.31 -8.46
N GLU A 529 47.47 4.96 -9.23
CA GLU A 529 47.44 4.85 -10.69
C GLU A 529 48.29 5.93 -11.37
N LYS A 530 48.62 7.02 -10.66
CA LYS A 530 49.26 8.22 -11.23
C LYS A 530 50.71 8.40 -10.76
N VAL A 531 51.02 7.98 -9.55
CA VAL A 531 52.31 8.21 -8.89
C VAL A 531 53.21 7.00 -9.11
N THR A 532 54.32 7.23 -9.81
CA THR A 532 55.38 6.24 -9.95
C THR A 532 56.46 6.50 -8.90
N ILE A 533 56.84 5.45 -8.16
CA ILE A 533 57.90 5.52 -7.16
C ILE A 533 59.16 4.88 -7.74
N TYR A 534 60.27 5.59 -7.66
CA TYR A 534 61.56 5.23 -8.22
C TYR A 534 62.55 4.81 -7.14
N ASN A 535 63.45 3.91 -7.52
CA ASN A 535 64.53 3.45 -6.66
C ASN A 535 65.68 4.47 -6.67
N LEU A 536 66.07 4.92 -5.48
CA LEU A 536 67.29 5.70 -5.29
C LEU A 536 68.46 4.79 -4.94
N SER A 537 69.63 5.07 -5.52
CA SER A 537 70.86 4.34 -5.23
C SER A 537 71.46 4.76 -3.89
N LYS A 538 72.33 3.91 -3.33
CA LYS A 538 73.08 4.25 -2.10
C LYS A 538 73.92 5.52 -2.24
N ASP A 539 74.41 5.82 -3.44
CA ASP A 539 75.18 7.03 -3.71
C ASP A 539 74.31 8.29 -3.53
N MET A 540 73.03 8.21 -3.93
CA MET A 540 72.09 9.32 -3.72
C MET A 540 71.82 9.56 -2.22
N TYR A 541 71.87 8.52 -1.39
CA TYR A 541 71.74 8.68 0.07
C TYR A 541 72.91 9.45 0.67
N ALA A 542 74.13 9.19 0.18
CA ALA A 542 75.30 9.97 0.60
C ALA A 542 75.17 11.44 0.21
N VAL A 543 74.69 11.72 -1.01
CA VAL A 543 74.43 13.09 -1.50
C VAL A 543 73.37 13.80 -0.65
N ILE A 544 72.27 13.12 -0.32
CA ILE A 544 71.22 13.65 0.55
C ILE A 544 71.79 14.01 1.93
N LEU A 545 72.56 13.12 2.56
CA LEU A 545 73.14 13.37 3.88
C LEU A 545 74.18 14.50 3.86
N GLU A 546 75.00 14.60 2.81
CA GLU A 546 75.95 15.71 2.62
C GLU A 546 75.22 17.06 2.47
N ASP A 547 74.16 17.11 1.66
CA ASP A 547 73.36 18.31 1.48
C ASP A 547 72.66 18.76 2.79
N LEU A 548 72.15 17.82 3.59
CA LEU A 548 71.56 18.13 4.90
C LEU A 548 72.56 18.77 5.87
N VAL A 549 73.84 18.32 5.86
CA VAL A 549 74.91 18.94 6.64
C VAL A 549 75.20 20.35 6.12
N ASN A 550 75.33 20.51 4.80
CA ASN A 550 75.60 21.81 4.17
C ASN A 550 74.49 22.83 4.46
N LYS A 551 73.24 22.37 4.60
CA LYS A 551 72.08 23.18 4.96
C LYS A 551 71.88 23.35 6.48
N GLY A 552 72.72 22.74 7.31
CA GLY A 552 72.65 22.82 8.77
C GLY A 552 71.44 22.12 9.38
N VAL A 553 70.82 21.18 8.66
CA VAL A 553 69.68 20.39 9.15
C VAL A 553 70.15 19.29 10.11
N ILE A 554 71.34 18.72 9.85
CA ILE A 554 71.99 17.72 10.70
C ILE A 554 73.44 18.12 10.96
N GLU A 555 74.01 17.67 12.08
CA GLU A 555 75.34 18.08 12.53
C GLU A 555 76.49 17.44 11.72
N ALA A 556 76.36 16.17 11.33
CA ALA A 556 77.35 15.45 10.56
C ALA A 556 76.73 14.23 9.84
N ASN A 557 77.22 13.91 8.64
CA ASN A 557 76.66 12.84 7.79
C ASN A 557 76.91 11.42 8.34
N ASN A 558 77.95 11.22 9.14
CA ASN A 558 78.32 9.93 9.73
C ASN A 558 77.47 9.55 10.96
N ASN A 559 76.69 10.49 11.51
CA ASN A 559 75.83 10.27 12.67
C ASN A 559 74.44 9.74 12.29
N PHE A 560 74.09 9.75 11.00
CA PHE A 560 72.76 9.42 10.52
C PHE A 560 72.82 8.46 9.33
N THR A 561 71.86 7.54 9.27
CA THR A 561 71.61 6.70 8.10
C THR A 561 70.17 6.91 7.62
N ILE A 562 69.92 6.74 6.32
CA ILE A 562 68.57 6.77 5.76
C ILE A 562 67.93 5.38 5.94
N GLU A 563 66.88 5.30 6.75
CA GLU A 563 66.13 4.07 7.05
C GLU A 563 64.98 3.81 6.08
N TYR A 564 64.38 4.87 5.55
CA TYR A 564 63.33 4.83 4.53
C TYR A 564 63.60 5.92 3.50
N CYS A 565 63.30 5.64 2.23
CA CYS A 565 63.38 6.63 1.17
C CYS A 565 62.43 6.31 0.00
N SER A 566 61.66 7.30 -0.44
CA SER A 566 60.71 7.17 -1.54
C SER A 566 60.80 8.37 -2.45
N TYR A 567 61.12 8.15 -3.73
CA TYR A 567 61.19 9.21 -4.74
C TYR A 567 60.04 9.07 -5.73
N GLY A 568 59.21 10.10 -5.88
CA GLY A 568 58.17 10.14 -6.91
C GLY A 568 57.82 11.57 -7.27
N ASN A 569 57.34 11.76 -8.50
CA ASN A 569 57.12 13.07 -9.10
C ASN A 569 58.38 13.95 -9.02
N VAL A 570 58.40 14.93 -8.11
CA VAL A 570 59.51 15.84 -7.84
C VAL A 570 59.90 15.84 -6.36
N TYR A 571 59.50 14.82 -5.61
CA TYR A 571 59.66 14.77 -4.16
C TYR A 571 60.39 13.50 -3.72
N ILE A 572 61.37 13.67 -2.83
CA ILE A 572 62.04 12.58 -2.13
C ILE A 572 61.65 12.65 -0.66
N ASP A 573 60.83 11.72 -0.20
CA ASP A 573 60.59 11.51 1.23
C ASP A 573 61.66 10.57 1.80
N PHE A 574 62.17 10.87 2.99
CA PHE A 574 63.14 10.00 3.64
C PHE A 574 63.13 10.13 5.16
N LYS A 575 63.44 9.02 5.83
CA LYS A 575 63.52 8.90 7.29
C LYS A 575 64.96 8.64 7.71
N LEU A 576 65.45 9.40 8.69
CA LEU A 576 66.76 9.19 9.29
C LEU A 576 66.70 8.22 10.47
N SER A 577 67.85 7.66 10.87
CA SER A 577 68.00 6.74 12.02
C SER A 577 67.64 7.34 13.38
N ASN A 578 67.46 8.65 13.48
CA ASN A 578 66.92 9.31 14.67
C ASN A 578 65.38 9.38 14.68
N GLY A 579 64.73 8.76 13.68
CA GLY A 579 63.28 8.72 13.53
C GLY A 579 62.66 9.93 12.84
N LYS A 580 63.43 10.99 12.52
CA LYS A 580 62.90 12.19 11.87
C LYS A 580 62.69 11.97 10.37
N GLU A 581 61.57 12.46 9.86
CA GLU A 581 61.15 12.38 8.46
C GLU A 581 61.22 13.76 7.78
N TYR A 582 61.70 13.77 6.55
CA TYR A 582 61.96 14.97 5.76
C TYR A 582 61.57 14.75 4.30
N VAL A 583 61.14 15.84 3.65
CA VAL A 583 60.78 15.84 2.23
C VAL A 583 61.68 16.81 1.47
N TYR A 584 62.39 16.30 0.46
CA TYR A 584 63.14 17.09 -0.50
C TYR A 584 62.31 17.39 -1.73
N LYS A 585 62.31 18.65 -2.18
CA LYS A 585 61.85 19.05 -3.52
C LYS A 585 63.02 19.02 -4.49
N VAL A 586 62.85 18.31 -5.60
CA VAL A 586 63.83 18.11 -6.66
C VAL A 586 63.48 18.98 -7.86
N TYR A 587 64.45 19.72 -8.40
CA TYR A 587 64.30 20.49 -9.63
C TYR A 587 65.43 20.20 -10.60
N SER A 588 65.12 19.76 -11.82
CA SER A 588 66.11 19.46 -12.87
C SER A 588 67.31 18.63 -12.38
N MET A 589 67.02 17.61 -11.55
CA MET A 589 68.00 16.71 -10.90
C MET A 589 68.82 17.31 -9.74
N TYR A 590 68.48 18.49 -9.23
CA TYR A 590 69.12 19.11 -8.05
C TYR A 590 68.21 19.08 -6.81
N LEU A 591 68.82 18.89 -5.64
CA LEU A 591 68.15 19.03 -4.33
C LEU A 591 67.92 20.53 -4.04
N GLN A 592 66.67 20.99 -4.17
CA GLN A 592 66.36 22.43 -4.10
C GLN A 592 66.09 22.87 -2.66
N ALA A 593 65.07 22.29 -2.03
CA ALA A 593 64.60 22.65 -0.69
C ALA A 593 64.28 21.38 0.10
N VAL A 594 64.50 21.45 1.41
CA VAL A 594 64.16 20.39 2.35
C VAL A 594 63.24 20.95 3.42
N TYR A 595 62.24 20.16 3.76
CA TYR A 595 61.24 20.46 4.77
C TYR A 595 61.21 19.28 5.74
N ASP A 596 60.99 19.53 7.03
CA ASP A 596 60.44 18.48 7.88
C ASP A 596 59.06 18.07 7.36
N LYS A 597 58.67 16.82 7.61
CA LYS A 597 57.41 16.26 7.10
C LYS A 597 56.18 17.11 7.42
N GLU A 598 56.02 17.54 8.67
CA GLU A 598 54.84 18.32 9.08
C GLU A 598 54.75 19.65 8.31
N THR A 599 55.89 20.30 8.06
CA THR A 599 55.95 21.50 7.22
C THR A 599 55.68 21.17 5.76
N ALA A 600 56.22 20.07 5.24
CA ALA A 600 56.02 19.62 3.86
C ALA A 600 54.53 19.38 3.56
N GLU A 601 53.84 18.60 4.38
CA GLU A 601 52.42 18.26 4.23
C GLU A 601 51.51 19.50 4.29
N LYS A 602 51.94 20.58 4.97
CA LYS A 602 51.19 21.84 5.05
C LYS A 602 51.49 22.81 3.90
N THR A 603 52.66 22.74 3.28
CA THR A 603 53.15 23.77 2.34
C THR A 603 53.27 23.29 0.90
N LEU A 604 53.35 21.99 0.67
CA LEU A 604 53.48 21.38 -0.65
C LEU A 604 52.14 20.74 -1.05
N GLU A 605 51.25 21.54 -1.64
CA GLU A 605 49.90 21.10 -2.03
C GLU A 605 49.89 19.95 -3.04
N ASP A 606 50.95 19.76 -3.81
CA ASP A 606 51.12 18.72 -4.82
C ASP A 606 51.96 17.52 -4.35
N LEU A 607 52.28 17.44 -3.04
CA LEU A 607 52.98 16.29 -2.45
C LEU A 607 52.02 15.08 -2.38
N PRO A 608 52.31 13.96 -3.07
CA PRO A 608 51.47 12.78 -2.99
C PRO A 608 51.47 12.15 -1.60
N GLU A 609 50.29 11.82 -1.08
CA GLU A 609 50.09 11.16 0.22
C GLU A 609 50.82 9.80 0.27
N ILE A 610 50.91 9.06 -0.83
CA ILE A 610 51.55 7.73 -0.83
C ILE A 610 53.09 7.76 -0.78
N LEU A 611 53.72 8.94 -0.89
CA LEU A 611 55.17 9.08 -0.78
C LEU A 611 55.64 9.10 0.68
N THR A 612 54.91 9.81 1.55
CA THR A 612 55.24 9.93 2.98
C THR A 612 54.77 8.69 3.74
N LEU A 613 55.28 8.52 4.96
CA LEU A 613 54.81 7.47 5.86
C LEU A 613 53.63 7.97 6.69
N GLN A 614 52.58 7.18 6.86
CA GLN A 614 51.55 7.48 7.85
C GLN A 614 52.07 7.11 9.24
N GLU A 615 52.02 8.04 10.20
CA GLU A 615 52.40 7.73 11.57
C GLU A 615 51.38 6.82 12.24
N ALA A 616 51.87 5.80 12.93
CA ALA A 616 51.02 4.94 13.72
C ALA A 616 50.40 5.74 14.89
N PRO A 617 49.10 5.59 15.18
CA PRO A 617 48.47 6.34 16.25
C PRO A 617 49.13 6.12 17.62
N SER A 618 49.26 7.19 18.38
CA SER A 618 49.62 7.13 19.81
C SER A 618 48.48 6.50 20.61
N LYS A 619 48.82 5.70 21.63
CA LYS A 619 47.88 4.89 22.44
C LYS A 619 46.67 5.66 22.96
#